data_AF-A0A250K2Y6-F1
#
_entry.id   AF-A0A250K2Y6-F1
#
_cell.length_a   1.000
_cell.length_b   1.000
_cell.length_c   1.000
_cell.angle_alpha   90.00
_cell.angle_beta   90.00
_cell.angle_gamma   90.00
#
_symmetry.space_group_name_H-M   'P 1'
#
loop_
_entity.id
_entity.type
_entity.pdbx_description
1 polymer ?
#
loop_
_entity_poly.entity_id
_entity_poly.type
_entity_poly.pdbx_seq_one_letter_code
_entity_poly.pdbx_strand_id
1 'polypeptide(L)'
;MLWIDEWTAWSARLTAVFDAAQLLLSLQPDGAAERRWAESHVITPELLKLYSLLLDFHERFASQLPAGAADALKRLFKEDGVRFEIQAHSHGMTLTLLLATVRAQVDYYLTDKQARARRAVERAFVHLQRSIVADGDFRKKWYEAFTVESRRSEDACEKLGAVHLLLHGIWAFKAEAAGGKTDLILGEQVREDDAVRSADAMVLTEWKVVRRGDDSAKKAMEAFVQAERYTHGTLAGFELSSHRYLVLVSEDCLPVMPVVPSVQGLNYEVRNIAVAPSSPSVLARAVVNAQPK
;
A
#
# COMPACT_ATOMS: atom_id res chain seq x y z
N MET A 1 15.75 9.31 1.44
CA MET A 1 15.42 7.93 1.03
C MET A 1 14.40 7.38 1.99
N LEU A 2 13.35 6.73 1.47
CA LEU A 2 12.31 6.14 2.29
C LEU A 2 12.81 4.79 2.81
N TRP A 3 12.54 4.49 4.09
CA TRP A 3 13.00 3.24 4.70
C TRP A 3 12.48 2.00 3.98
N ILE A 4 11.28 2.05 3.40
CA ILE A 4 10.68 0.91 2.70
C ILE A 4 11.40 0.57 1.39
N ASP A 5 11.91 1.58 0.67
CA ASP A 5 12.71 1.37 -0.53
C ASP A 5 14.05 0.71 -0.15
N GLU A 6 14.66 1.17 0.94
CA GLU A 6 15.88 0.57 1.49
C GLU A 6 15.66 -0.86 1.98
N TRP A 7 14.55 -1.13 2.68
CA TRP A 7 14.15 -2.47 3.10
C TRP A 7 13.93 -3.40 1.90
N THR A 8 13.26 -2.90 0.86
CA THR A 8 12.98 -3.65 -0.37
C THR A 8 14.27 -3.98 -1.11
N ALA A 9 15.17 -3.00 -1.26
CA ALA A 9 16.48 -3.19 -1.89
C ALA A 9 17.35 -4.18 -1.10
N TRP A 10 17.36 -4.05 0.23
CA TRP A 10 18.06 -4.98 1.12
C TRP A 10 17.51 -6.41 1.01
N SER A 11 16.19 -6.57 1.03
CA SER A 11 15.51 -7.86 0.90
C SER A 11 15.75 -8.51 -0.46
N ALA A 12 15.75 -7.71 -1.54
CA ALA A 12 16.07 -8.19 -2.88
C ALA A 12 17.52 -8.68 -2.96
N ARG A 13 18.46 -7.93 -2.39
CA ARG A 13 19.88 -8.34 -2.35
C ARG A 13 20.10 -9.60 -1.52
N LEU A 14 19.43 -9.74 -0.37
CA LEU A 14 19.47 -10.97 0.42
C LEU A 14 18.93 -12.17 -0.38
N THR A 15 17.85 -11.99 -1.13
CA THR A 15 17.28 -13.03 -2.01
C THR A 15 18.31 -13.47 -3.05
N ALA A 16 18.96 -12.53 -3.74
CA ALA A 16 19.98 -12.85 -4.73
C ALA A 16 21.17 -13.64 -4.13
N VAL A 17 21.57 -13.34 -2.89
CA VAL A 17 22.60 -14.12 -2.18
C VAL A 17 22.12 -15.54 -1.86
N PHE A 18 20.85 -15.71 -1.46
CA PHE A 18 20.27 -17.03 -1.24
C PHE A 18 20.17 -17.85 -2.52
N ASP A 19 19.77 -17.23 -3.63
CA ASP A 19 19.71 -17.89 -4.93
C ASP A 19 21.11 -18.36 -5.38
N ALA A 20 22.14 -17.52 -5.17
CA ALA A 20 23.54 -17.90 -5.43
C ALA A 20 24.01 -19.05 -4.53
N ALA A 21 23.66 -19.04 -3.24
CA ALA A 21 24.00 -20.11 -2.31
C ALA A 21 23.30 -21.44 -2.69
N GLN A 22 22.03 -21.39 -3.11
CA GLN A 22 21.30 -22.56 -3.61
C GLN A 22 21.94 -23.13 -4.88
N LEU A 23 22.35 -22.26 -5.80
CA LEU A 23 23.07 -22.68 -7.01
C LEU A 23 24.39 -23.40 -6.66
N LEU A 24 25.16 -22.88 -5.70
CA LEU A 24 26.39 -23.51 -5.24
C LEU A 24 26.16 -24.89 -4.61
N LEU A 25 25.09 -25.05 -3.83
CA LEU A 25 24.71 -26.33 -3.23
C LEU A 25 24.25 -27.35 -4.28
N SER A 26 23.75 -26.90 -5.43
CA SER A 26 23.33 -27.77 -6.53
C SER A 26 24.48 -28.35 -7.36
N LEU A 27 25.72 -27.85 -7.18
CA LEU A 27 26.91 -28.35 -7.86
C LEU A 27 27.33 -29.75 -7.35
N GLN A 28 27.77 -30.61 -8.28
CA GLN A 28 28.18 -32.00 -8.04
C GLN A 28 29.36 -32.13 -7.03
N PRO A 29 29.56 -33.33 -6.42
CA PRO A 29 30.52 -33.54 -5.32
C PRO A 29 31.95 -33.07 -5.58
N ASP A 30 32.40 -33.21 -6.83
CA ASP A 30 33.77 -32.87 -7.27
C ASP A 30 34.10 -31.38 -7.11
N GLY A 31 33.09 -30.51 -6.99
CA GLY A 31 33.24 -29.07 -6.78
C GLY A 31 33.45 -28.64 -5.32
N ALA A 32 33.96 -29.50 -4.44
CA ALA A 32 34.09 -29.20 -3.01
C ALA A 32 35.07 -28.05 -2.72
N ALA A 33 36.12 -27.89 -3.51
CA ALA A 33 37.07 -26.79 -3.36
C ALA A 33 36.45 -25.46 -3.81
N GLU A 34 35.75 -25.46 -4.93
CA GLU A 34 35.04 -24.33 -5.52
C GLU A 34 33.89 -23.87 -4.61
N ARG A 35 33.14 -24.81 -4.03
CA ARG A 35 32.09 -24.51 -3.06
C ARG A 35 32.64 -23.83 -1.81
N ARG A 36 33.71 -24.35 -1.21
CA ARG A 36 34.38 -23.71 -0.06
C ARG A 36 34.91 -22.34 -0.41
N TRP A 37 35.53 -22.20 -1.58
CA TRP A 37 36.04 -20.91 -2.06
C TRP A 37 34.91 -19.90 -2.23
N ALA A 38 33.80 -20.27 -2.88
CA ALA A 38 32.67 -19.39 -3.11
C ALA A 38 31.94 -19.03 -1.80
N GLU A 39 31.82 -19.98 -0.87
CA GLU A 39 31.25 -19.72 0.45
C GLU A 39 32.08 -18.67 1.22
N SER A 40 33.41 -18.80 1.22
CA SER A 40 34.28 -17.90 1.99
C SER A 40 34.58 -16.56 1.32
N HIS A 41 34.62 -16.50 -0.02
CA HIS A 41 35.02 -15.30 -0.78
C HIS A 41 33.85 -14.54 -1.41
N VAL A 42 32.68 -15.17 -1.56
CA VAL A 42 31.50 -14.54 -2.20
C VAL A 42 30.33 -14.45 -1.23
N ILE A 43 29.85 -15.58 -0.72
CA ILE A 43 28.61 -15.62 0.07
C ILE A 43 28.80 -14.97 1.44
N THR A 44 29.80 -15.40 2.21
CA THR A 44 30.03 -14.90 3.58
C THR A 44 30.31 -13.39 3.61
N PRO A 45 31.18 -12.82 2.74
CA PRO A 45 31.40 -11.38 2.70
C PRO A 45 30.14 -10.58 2.36
N GLU A 46 29.31 -11.07 1.42
CA GLU A 46 28.06 -10.40 1.06
C GLU A 46 27.03 -10.44 2.19
N LEU A 47 26.92 -11.55 2.92
CA LEU A 47 26.06 -11.65 4.10
C LEU A 47 26.51 -10.70 5.22
N LEU A 48 27.82 -10.57 5.47
CA LEU A 48 28.36 -9.62 6.44
C LEU A 48 28.06 -8.17 6.05
N LYS A 49 28.19 -7.86 4.76
CA LYS A 49 27.83 -6.54 4.22
C LYS A 49 26.34 -6.26 4.37
N LEU A 50 25.48 -7.25 4.09
CA LEU A 50 24.03 -7.15 4.32
C LEU A 50 23.69 -6.94 5.79
N TYR A 51 24.39 -7.60 6.70
CA TYR A 51 24.22 -7.40 8.14
C TYR A 51 24.60 -5.96 8.56
N SER A 52 25.73 -5.45 8.10
CA SER A 52 26.15 -4.06 8.35
C SER A 52 25.11 -3.06 7.82
N LEU A 53 24.63 -3.25 6.59
CA LEU A 53 23.60 -2.39 6.01
C LEU A 53 22.29 -2.44 6.81
N LEU A 54 21.96 -3.60 7.38
CA LEU A 54 20.77 -3.76 8.21
C LEU A 54 20.90 -3.03 9.55
N LEU A 55 22.11 -2.98 10.13
CA LEU A 55 22.41 -2.20 11.33
C LEU A 55 22.22 -0.70 11.04
N ASP A 56 22.85 -0.18 9.99
CA ASP A 56 22.73 1.22 9.56
C ASP A 56 21.27 1.60 9.25
N PHE A 57 20.51 0.65 8.68
CA PHE A 57 19.08 0.79 8.43
C PHE A 57 18.30 0.95 9.74
N HIS A 58 18.55 0.09 10.73
CA HIS A 58 17.88 0.16 12.02
C HIS A 58 18.17 1.48 12.75
N GLU A 59 19.42 1.94 12.80
CA GLU A 59 19.78 3.19 13.47
C GLU A 59 19.06 4.40 12.89
N ARG A 60 18.91 4.45 11.56
CA ARG A 60 18.25 5.58 10.88
C ARG A 60 16.73 5.53 10.95
N PHE A 61 16.14 4.33 10.94
CA PHE A 61 14.70 4.18 10.69
C PHE A 61 13.92 3.47 11.82
N ALA A 62 14.55 3.06 12.92
CA ALA A 62 13.88 2.34 14.01
C ALA A 62 12.60 3.03 14.51
N SER A 63 12.59 4.36 14.62
CA SER A 63 11.43 5.14 15.07
C SER A 63 10.29 5.21 14.04
N GLN A 64 10.57 4.89 12.78
CA GLN A 64 9.61 4.92 11.67
C GLN A 64 9.01 3.53 11.37
N LEU A 65 9.62 2.47 11.90
CA LEU A 65 9.16 1.09 11.73
C LEU A 65 7.99 0.77 12.67
N PRO A 66 7.11 -0.18 12.30
CA PRO A 66 6.19 -0.78 13.26
C PRO A 66 6.96 -1.34 14.46
N ALA A 67 6.42 -1.17 15.68
CA ALA A 67 7.11 -1.56 16.91
C ALA A 67 7.64 -3.01 16.87
N GLY A 68 6.82 -3.96 16.39
CA GLY A 68 7.24 -5.36 16.25
C GLY A 68 8.40 -5.58 15.27
N ALA A 69 8.46 -4.81 14.18
CA ALA A 69 9.57 -4.87 13.22
C ALA A 69 10.84 -4.25 13.81
N ALA A 70 10.72 -3.10 14.49
CA ALA A 70 11.83 -2.47 15.20
C ALA A 70 12.39 -3.40 16.29
N ASP A 71 11.51 -4.08 17.04
CA ASP A 71 11.90 -5.04 18.08
C ASP A 71 12.53 -6.31 17.50
N ALA A 72 12.08 -6.79 16.34
CA ALA A 72 12.71 -7.90 15.63
C ALA A 72 14.17 -7.59 15.27
N LEU A 73 14.41 -6.40 14.71
CA LEU A 73 15.77 -5.92 14.40
C LEU A 73 16.61 -5.74 15.68
N LYS A 74 16.03 -5.11 16.70
CA LYS A 74 16.70 -4.90 17.98
C LYS A 74 17.13 -6.21 18.65
N ARG A 75 16.30 -7.27 18.58
CA ARG A 75 16.65 -8.60 19.10
C ARG A 75 17.82 -9.21 18.35
N LEU A 76 17.82 -9.14 17.01
CA LEU A 76 18.96 -9.58 16.20
C LEU A 76 20.27 -8.93 16.68
N PHE A 77 20.27 -7.61 16.88
CA PHE A 77 21.49 -6.90 17.27
C PHE A 77 21.90 -7.09 18.74
N LYS A 78 20.93 -7.26 19.65
CA LYS A 78 21.21 -7.43 21.09
C LYS A 78 21.55 -8.87 21.48
N GLU A 79 20.87 -9.85 20.90
CA GLU A 79 20.98 -11.26 21.31
C GLU A 79 22.03 -12.01 20.48
N ASP A 80 22.20 -11.66 19.19
CA ASP A 80 23.12 -12.37 18.28
C ASP A 80 24.38 -11.56 17.93
N GLY A 81 24.39 -10.24 18.12
CA GLY A 81 25.58 -9.40 17.91
C GLY A 81 26.80 -9.83 18.75
N VAL A 82 26.55 -10.39 19.95
CA VAL A 82 27.59 -10.94 20.84
C VAL A 82 28.06 -12.34 20.41
N ARG A 83 27.27 -13.08 19.62
CA ARG A 83 27.61 -14.46 19.21
C ARG A 83 28.48 -14.52 17.95
N PHE A 84 28.37 -13.53 17.07
CA PHE A 84 29.13 -13.51 15.81
C PHE A 84 30.63 -13.23 15.97
N GLU A 85 31.05 -12.63 17.08
CA GLU A 85 32.47 -12.42 17.38
C GLU A 85 33.22 -13.72 17.74
N ILE A 86 32.54 -14.86 17.96
CA ILE A 86 33.13 -15.97 18.74
C ILE A 86 33.61 -17.21 17.93
N GLN A 87 33.18 -17.55 16.69
CA GLN A 87 33.60 -18.84 16.05
C GLN A 87 33.77 -18.88 14.52
N ALA A 88 34.93 -18.46 13.99
CA ALA A 88 35.26 -18.13 12.59
C ALA A 88 35.01 -19.16 11.46
N HIS A 89 34.44 -20.35 11.71
CA HIS A 89 34.38 -21.43 10.71
C HIS A 89 32.96 -21.96 10.40
N SER A 90 31.90 -21.37 10.96
CA SER A 90 30.50 -21.76 10.68
C SER A 90 29.54 -20.58 10.42
N HIS A 91 30.11 -19.41 10.09
CA HIS A 91 29.41 -18.13 10.00
C HIS A 91 28.37 -18.05 8.88
N GLY A 92 28.64 -18.63 7.70
CA GLY A 92 27.81 -18.45 6.51
C GLY A 92 26.38 -18.94 6.71
N MET A 93 26.21 -20.18 7.15
CA MET A 93 24.88 -20.78 7.34
C MET A 93 24.12 -20.13 8.51
N THR A 94 24.81 -19.83 9.62
CA THR A 94 24.20 -19.17 10.77
C THR A 94 23.70 -17.77 10.41
N LEU A 95 24.53 -16.98 9.71
CA LEU A 95 24.15 -15.63 9.26
C LEU A 95 23.03 -15.66 8.23
N THR A 96 23.07 -16.63 7.30
CA THR A 96 21.97 -16.87 6.35
C THR A 96 20.64 -17.09 7.08
N LEU A 97 20.60 -18.01 8.05
CA LEU A 97 19.40 -18.33 8.82
C LEU A 97 18.88 -17.13 9.62
N LEU A 98 19.79 -16.38 10.25
CA LEU A 98 19.42 -15.19 11.04
C LEU A 98 18.86 -14.07 10.16
N LEU A 99 19.53 -13.76 9.05
CA LEU A 99 19.04 -12.74 8.10
C LEU A 99 17.73 -13.16 7.43
N ALA A 100 17.55 -14.45 7.13
CA ALA A 100 16.27 -14.97 6.63
C ALA A 100 15.15 -14.82 7.67
N THR A 101 15.45 -15.17 8.93
CA THR A 101 14.47 -15.12 10.03
C THR A 101 14.05 -13.70 10.34
N VAL A 102 14.99 -12.76 10.46
CA VAL A 102 14.67 -11.36 10.75
C VAL A 102 13.88 -10.74 9.60
N ARG A 103 14.23 -11.07 8.34
CA ARG A 103 13.46 -10.62 7.18
C ARG A 103 12.02 -11.08 7.25
N ALA A 104 11.80 -12.37 7.50
CA ALA A 104 10.45 -12.92 7.60
C ALA A 104 9.64 -12.26 8.74
N GLN A 105 10.27 -11.99 9.88
CA GLN A 105 9.61 -11.30 11.00
C GLN A 105 9.22 -9.86 10.64
N VAL A 106 10.14 -9.10 10.04
CA VAL A 106 9.86 -7.73 9.61
C VAL A 106 8.75 -7.73 8.56
N ASP A 107 8.86 -8.55 7.51
CA ASP A 107 7.86 -8.67 6.45
C ASP A 107 6.46 -9.04 6.99
N TYR A 108 6.40 -9.90 8.00
CA TYR A 108 5.16 -10.24 8.70
C TYR A 108 4.50 -9.00 9.33
N TYR A 109 5.26 -8.21 10.10
CA TYR A 109 4.74 -6.99 10.74
C TYR A 109 4.37 -5.91 9.73
N LEU A 110 5.04 -5.85 8.58
CA LEU A 110 4.67 -4.94 7.49
C LEU A 110 3.36 -5.37 6.81
N THR A 111 3.17 -6.67 6.61
CA THR A 111 1.98 -7.23 5.95
C THR A 111 0.71 -7.01 6.77
N ASP A 112 0.76 -7.20 8.09
CA ASP A 112 -0.41 -7.01 8.95
C ASP A 112 -0.89 -5.55 8.93
N LYS A 113 0.05 -4.59 8.89
CA LYS A 113 -0.27 -3.16 8.79
C LYS A 113 -0.99 -2.83 7.48
N GLN A 114 -0.54 -3.37 6.34
CA GLN A 114 -1.22 -3.19 5.05
C GLN A 114 -2.63 -3.80 5.05
N ALA A 115 -2.80 -4.99 5.62
CA ALA A 115 -4.12 -5.63 5.72
C ALA A 115 -5.07 -4.87 6.65
N ARG A 116 -4.55 -4.31 7.76
CA ARG A 116 -5.32 -3.47 8.68
C ARG A 116 -5.71 -2.15 8.02
N ALA A 117 -4.78 -1.48 7.36
CA ALA A 117 -5.02 -0.25 6.63
C ALA A 117 -6.08 -0.45 5.54
N ARG A 118 -5.99 -1.53 4.75
CA ARG A 118 -7.01 -1.87 3.74
C ARG A 118 -8.38 -2.03 4.39
N ARG A 119 -8.48 -2.83 5.45
CA ARG A 119 -9.74 -3.03 6.18
C ARG A 119 -10.31 -1.74 6.77
N ALA A 120 -9.46 -0.80 7.18
CA ALA A 120 -9.88 0.52 7.64
C ALA A 120 -10.49 1.34 6.50
N VAL A 121 -9.84 1.38 5.33
CA VAL A 121 -10.35 2.06 4.13
C VAL A 121 -11.69 1.49 3.69
N GLU A 122 -11.81 0.16 3.63
CA GLU A 122 -13.08 -0.49 3.30
C GLU A 122 -14.21 -0.15 4.26
N ARG A 123 -13.91 -0.17 5.57
CA ARG A 123 -14.86 0.21 6.59
C ARG A 123 -15.28 1.67 6.43
N ALA A 124 -14.35 2.57 6.10
CA ALA A 124 -14.64 3.98 5.90
C ALA A 124 -15.57 4.19 4.68
N PHE A 125 -15.36 3.50 3.56
CA PHE A 125 -16.28 3.56 2.42
C PHE A 125 -17.66 2.98 2.73
N VAL A 126 -17.73 1.86 3.45
CA VAL A 126 -19.01 1.29 3.90
C VAL A 126 -19.74 2.25 4.84
N HIS A 127 -19.01 2.86 5.78
CA HIS A 127 -19.56 3.86 6.69
C HIS A 127 -20.04 5.10 5.93
N LEU A 128 -19.30 5.56 4.93
CA LEU A 128 -19.70 6.67 4.07
C LEU A 128 -21.04 6.40 3.38
N GLN A 129 -21.15 5.27 2.68
CA GLN A 129 -22.40 4.91 2.00
C GLN A 129 -23.57 4.79 2.98
N ARG A 130 -23.34 4.19 4.15
CA ARG A 130 -24.38 4.06 5.19
C ARG A 130 -24.78 5.41 5.79
N SER A 131 -23.84 6.35 5.93
CA SER A 131 -24.11 7.70 6.42
C SER A 131 -25.02 8.46 5.45
N ILE A 132 -24.77 8.36 4.14
CA ILE A 132 -25.65 8.93 3.10
C ILE A 132 -27.06 8.34 3.16
N VAL A 133 -27.18 7.04 3.46
CA VAL A 133 -28.50 6.40 3.57
C VAL A 133 -29.21 6.80 4.87
N ALA A 134 -28.51 6.82 6.00
CA ALA A 134 -29.13 6.96 7.32
C ALA A 134 -29.39 8.42 7.74
N ASP A 135 -28.58 9.37 7.28
CA ASP A 135 -28.64 10.77 7.70
C ASP A 135 -29.06 11.66 6.51
N GLY A 136 -30.21 12.31 6.63
CA GLY A 136 -30.79 13.16 5.59
C GLY A 136 -29.99 14.44 5.32
N ASP A 137 -29.38 15.03 6.34
CA ASP A 137 -28.54 16.23 6.18
C ASP A 137 -27.20 15.85 5.56
N PHE A 138 -26.64 14.70 5.95
CA PHE A 138 -25.45 14.14 5.33
C PHE A 138 -25.71 13.83 3.85
N ARG A 139 -26.84 13.19 3.52
CA ARG A 139 -27.28 12.94 2.15
C ARG A 139 -27.40 14.22 1.34
N LYS A 140 -28.07 15.24 1.91
CA LYS A 140 -28.30 16.53 1.25
C LYS A 140 -26.97 17.18 0.84
N LYS A 141 -25.98 17.21 1.74
CA LYS A 141 -24.64 17.75 1.44
C LYS A 141 -23.96 17.03 0.27
N TRP A 142 -24.03 15.69 0.25
CA TRP A 142 -23.46 14.90 -0.85
C TRP A 142 -24.21 15.10 -2.17
N TYR A 143 -25.54 15.20 -2.12
CA TYR A 143 -26.36 15.47 -3.30
C TYR A 143 -26.08 16.88 -3.88
N GLU A 144 -25.93 17.88 -3.02
CA GLU A 144 -25.54 19.23 -3.41
C GLU A 144 -24.15 19.23 -4.07
N ALA A 145 -23.15 18.57 -3.47
CA ALA A 145 -21.82 18.43 -4.05
C ALA A 145 -21.85 17.73 -5.44
N PHE A 146 -22.67 16.70 -5.59
CA PHE A 146 -22.87 15.99 -6.86
C PHE A 146 -23.54 16.85 -7.95
N THR A 147 -24.41 17.79 -7.58
CA THR A 147 -25.22 18.58 -8.54
C THR A 147 -24.59 19.89 -8.99
N VAL A 148 -23.48 20.33 -8.39
CA VAL A 148 -22.71 21.50 -8.86
C VAL A 148 -22.17 21.27 -10.30
N GLU A 149 -21.83 22.35 -11.01
CA GLU A 149 -21.15 22.31 -12.32
C GLU A 149 -20.03 21.25 -12.38
N SER A 150 -19.95 20.51 -13.50
CA SER A 150 -19.25 19.23 -13.60
C SER A 150 -17.84 19.19 -12.99
N ARG A 151 -16.96 20.17 -13.28
CA ARG A 151 -15.60 20.15 -12.74
C ARG A 151 -15.57 20.39 -11.22
N ARG A 152 -16.46 21.25 -10.71
CA ARG A 152 -16.60 21.53 -9.28
C ARG A 152 -17.27 20.37 -8.53
N SER A 153 -18.07 19.56 -9.21
CA SER A 153 -18.71 18.40 -8.57
C SER A 153 -17.72 17.29 -8.21
N GLU A 154 -16.69 17.05 -9.04
CA GLU A 154 -15.62 16.11 -8.68
C GLU A 154 -14.86 16.62 -7.45
N ASP A 155 -14.39 17.86 -7.47
CA ASP A 155 -13.64 18.46 -6.35
C ASP A 155 -14.46 18.50 -5.05
N ALA A 156 -15.76 18.82 -5.13
CA ALA A 156 -16.62 18.87 -3.95
C ALA A 156 -16.84 17.48 -3.34
N CYS A 157 -17.13 16.47 -4.17
CA CYS A 157 -17.28 15.10 -3.72
C CYS A 157 -15.96 14.53 -3.17
N GLU A 158 -14.85 14.84 -3.82
CA GLU A 158 -13.50 14.46 -3.40
C GLU A 158 -13.18 15.01 -2.01
N LYS A 159 -13.45 16.29 -1.76
CA LYS A 159 -13.25 16.93 -0.44
C LYS A 159 -14.12 16.28 0.64
N LEU A 160 -15.40 16.04 0.37
CA LEU A 160 -16.29 15.36 1.32
C LEU A 160 -15.82 13.94 1.62
N GLY A 161 -15.37 13.22 0.60
CA GLY A 161 -14.80 11.88 0.71
C GLY A 161 -13.54 11.86 1.55
N ALA A 162 -12.61 12.77 1.28
CA ALA A 162 -11.35 12.89 2.01
C ALA A 162 -11.56 13.24 3.49
N VAL A 163 -12.44 14.21 3.79
CA VAL A 163 -12.83 14.52 5.18
C VAL A 163 -13.44 13.29 5.85
N HIS A 164 -14.29 12.53 5.14
CA HIS A 164 -14.85 11.31 5.71
C HIS A 164 -13.77 10.26 6.01
N LEU A 165 -12.82 10.04 5.11
CA LEU A 165 -11.70 9.12 5.34
C LEU A 165 -10.85 9.57 6.54
N LEU A 166 -10.62 10.87 6.68
CA LEU A 166 -9.86 11.43 7.81
C LEU A 166 -10.55 11.17 9.16
N LEU A 167 -11.89 11.15 9.23
CA LEU A 167 -12.63 10.74 10.44
C LEU A 167 -12.33 9.30 10.88
N HIS A 168 -11.81 8.46 9.99
CA HIS A 168 -11.36 7.09 10.29
C HIS A 168 -9.84 6.99 10.47
N GLY A 169 -9.13 8.11 10.60
CA GLY A 169 -7.67 8.14 10.70
C GLY A 169 -6.98 7.88 9.36
N ILE A 170 -7.68 8.04 8.23
CA ILE A 170 -7.16 7.71 6.90
C ILE A 170 -6.91 8.99 6.12
N TRP A 171 -5.65 9.21 5.75
CA TRP A 171 -5.28 10.30 4.87
C TRP A 171 -5.45 9.89 3.42
N ALA A 172 -6.29 10.61 2.68
CA ALA A 172 -6.52 10.38 1.26
C ALA A 172 -5.75 11.43 0.44
N PHE A 173 -5.10 10.99 -0.63
CA PHE A 173 -4.38 11.87 -1.56
C PHE A 173 -4.63 11.44 -3.00
N LYS A 174 -4.36 12.35 -3.95
CA LYS A 174 -4.35 12.06 -5.38
C LYS A 174 -2.98 12.29 -6.00
N ALA A 175 -2.78 11.72 -7.18
CA ALA A 175 -1.57 11.88 -7.95
C ALA A 175 -1.47 13.30 -8.54
N GLU A 176 -0.34 13.98 -8.33
CA GLU A 176 -0.04 15.19 -9.06
C GLU A 176 0.67 14.88 -10.40
N ALA A 177 0.58 15.79 -11.38
CA ALA A 177 1.22 15.63 -12.69
C ALA A 177 2.75 15.42 -12.62
N ALA A 178 3.40 15.90 -11.56
CA ALA A 178 4.83 15.70 -11.30
C ALA A 178 5.16 14.44 -10.47
N GLY A 179 4.18 13.56 -10.24
CA GLY A 179 4.32 12.38 -9.37
C GLY A 179 4.23 12.70 -7.87
N GLY A 180 3.84 13.92 -7.51
CA GLY A 180 3.62 14.38 -6.14
C GLY A 180 2.30 13.89 -5.53
N LYS A 181 2.09 14.21 -4.25
CA LYS A 181 0.88 13.89 -3.48
C LYS A 181 0.11 15.16 -3.17
N THR A 182 -1.10 15.25 -3.68
CA THR A 182 -1.99 16.38 -3.36
C THR A 182 -2.99 15.94 -2.30
N ASP A 183 -3.01 16.67 -1.19
CA ASP A 183 -4.06 16.57 -0.19
C ASP A 183 -5.40 16.95 -0.82
N LEU A 184 -6.39 16.07 -0.66
CA LEU A 184 -7.69 16.23 -1.32
C LEU A 184 -8.55 17.34 -0.70
N ILE A 185 -8.27 17.73 0.55
CA ILE A 185 -9.08 18.69 1.30
C ILE A 185 -8.63 20.12 0.96
N LEU A 186 -7.33 20.36 1.11
CA LEU A 186 -6.67 21.66 0.92
C LEU A 186 -6.25 21.90 -0.53
N GLY A 187 -6.02 20.82 -1.32
CA GLY A 187 -5.50 20.93 -2.68
C GLY A 187 -4.02 21.30 -2.73
N GLU A 188 -3.31 21.15 -1.61
CA GLU A 188 -1.88 21.45 -1.45
C GLU A 188 -1.07 20.17 -1.36
N GLN A 189 0.26 20.27 -1.38
CA GLN A 189 1.12 19.11 -1.17
C GLN A 189 0.90 18.54 0.24
N VAL A 190 0.80 17.21 0.35
CA VAL A 190 0.64 16.53 1.64
C VAL A 190 1.80 16.89 2.56
N ARG A 191 1.48 17.41 3.75
CA ARG A 191 2.45 17.67 4.81
C ARG A 191 2.77 16.36 5.52
N GLU A 192 3.88 15.73 5.13
CA GLU A 192 4.23 14.38 5.60
C GLU A 192 4.29 14.27 7.13
N ASP A 193 4.81 15.28 7.82
CA ASP A 193 4.89 15.29 9.29
C ASP A 193 3.50 15.23 9.96
N ASP A 194 2.50 15.89 9.38
CA ASP A 194 1.13 15.87 9.89
C ASP A 194 0.48 14.50 9.64
N ALA A 195 0.70 13.94 8.43
CA ALA A 195 0.22 12.62 8.08
C ALA A 195 0.84 11.53 8.99
N VAL A 196 2.17 11.54 9.18
CA VAL A 196 2.88 10.59 10.06
C VAL A 196 2.32 10.61 11.48
N ARG A 197 1.96 11.80 11.99
CA ARG A 197 1.50 11.97 13.38
C ARG A 197 0.03 11.63 13.60
N SER A 198 -0.79 11.68 12.56
CA SER A 198 -2.26 11.61 12.69
C SER A 198 -2.93 10.52 11.86
N ALA A 199 -2.21 9.88 10.94
CA ALA A 199 -2.74 8.83 10.08
C ALA A 199 -2.51 7.44 10.68
N ASP A 200 -3.57 6.65 10.75
CA ASP A 200 -3.49 5.19 10.87
C ASP A 200 -3.12 4.55 9.52
N ALA A 201 -3.54 5.18 8.42
CA ALA A 201 -3.26 4.76 7.06
C ALA A 201 -3.24 5.96 6.10
N MET A 202 -2.50 5.83 5.01
CA MET A 202 -2.60 6.75 3.88
C MET A 202 -2.96 6.00 2.60
N VAL A 203 -3.82 6.56 1.76
CA VAL A 203 -4.33 5.86 0.58
C VAL A 203 -4.50 6.78 -0.61
N LEU A 204 -4.10 6.29 -1.78
CA LEU A 204 -4.36 6.97 -3.05
C LEU A 204 -5.81 6.74 -3.45
N THR A 205 -6.55 7.82 -3.64
CA THR A 205 -7.92 7.78 -4.17
C THR A 205 -8.08 8.74 -5.33
N GLU A 206 -8.70 8.27 -6.41
CA GLU A 206 -9.12 9.12 -7.52
C GLU A 206 -10.64 9.13 -7.63
N TRP A 207 -11.23 10.31 -7.64
CA TRP A 207 -12.69 10.48 -7.61
C TRP A 207 -13.21 10.92 -8.99
N LYS A 208 -14.31 10.31 -9.44
CA LYS A 208 -14.99 10.66 -10.70
C LYS A 208 -16.50 10.70 -10.48
N VAL A 209 -17.14 11.73 -11.01
CA VAL A 209 -18.61 11.82 -11.02
C VAL A 209 -19.14 11.08 -12.25
N VAL A 210 -20.16 10.25 -12.03
CA VAL A 210 -20.88 9.48 -13.05
C VAL A 210 -22.33 9.95 -13.08
N ARG A 211 -22.69 10.68 -14.13
CA ARG A 211 -24.05 11.17 -14.36
C ARG A 211 -24.85 10.21 -15.23
N ARG A 212 -26.15 10.45 -15.32
CA ARG A 212 -27.02 9.71 -16.23
C ARG A 212 -26.56 9.88 -17.68
N GLY A 213 -26.26 8.76 -18.34
CA GLY A 213 -25.75 8.74 -19.72
C GLY A 213 -24.22 8.67 -19.82
N ASP A 214 -23.50 8.84 -18.70
CA ASP A 214 -22.06 8.61 -18.67
C ASP A 214 -21.75 7.11 -18.74
N ASP A 215 -20.65 6.78 -19.41
CA ASP A 215 -20.07 5.45 -19.38
C ASP A 215 -19.20 5.30 -18.11
N SER A 216 -19.72 4.54 -17.14
CA SER A 216 -19.02 4.26 -15.88
C SER A 216 -17.66 3.57 -16.08
N ALA A 217 -17.51 2.73 -17.12
CA ALA A 217 -16.24 2.07 -17.42
C ALA A 217 -15.20 3.06 -17.94
N LYS A 218 -15.63 3.99 -18.81
CA LYS A 218 -14.78 5.09 -19.25
C LYS A 218 -14.35 5.99 -18.08
N LYS A 219 -15.28 6.30 -17.15
CA LYS A 219 -14.97 7.08 -15.95
C LYS A 219 -13.98 6.37 -15.02
N ALA A 220 -14.14 5.05 -14.81
CA ALA A 220 -13.17 4.26 -14.07
C ALA A 220 -11.78 4.28 -14.74
N MET A 221 -11.73 4.19 -16.07
CA MET A 221 -10.47 4.25 -16.82
C MET A 221 -9.81 5.64 -16.74
N GLU A 222 -10.59 6.72 -16.77
CA GLU A 222 -10.09 8.09 -16.54
C GLU A 222 -9.43 8.21 -15.16
N ALA A 223 -10.08 7.69 -14.12
CA ALA A 223 -9.51 7.65 -12.76
C ALA A 223 -8.25 6.78 -12.71
N PHE A 224 -8.25 5.62 -13.35
CA PHE A 224 -7.11 4.71 -13.43
C PHE A 224 -5.87 5.40 -14.04
N VAL A 225 -6.03 6.04 -15.21
CA VAL A 225 -4.92 6.74 -15.88
C VAL A 225 -4.37 7.89 -15.02
N GLN A 226 -5.23 8.57 -14.26
CA GLN A 226 -4.80 9.60 -13.32
C GLN A 226 -4.01 9.00 -12.15
N ALA A 227 -4.54 7.94 -11.54
CA ALA A 227 -3.88 7.22 -10.45
C ALA A 227 -2.53 6.61 -10.88
N GLU A 228 -2.40 6.13 -12.13
CA GLU A 228 -1.17 5.52 -12.64
C GLU A 228 -0.01 6.52 -12.76
N ARG A 229 -0.30 7.82 -12.95
CA ARG A 229 0.74 8.87 -12.96
C ARG A 229 1.54 8.91 -11.67
N TYR A 230 0.96 8.42 -10.59
CA TYR A 230 1.66 8.23 -9.34
C TYR A 230 2.65 7.06 -9.45
N THR A 231 3.89 7.42 -9.74
CA THR A 231 5.03 6.51 -9.94
C THR A 231 5.97 6.44 -8.72
N HIS A 232 5.75 7.22 -7.65
CA HIS A 232 6.75 7.43 -6.60
C HIS A 232 6.23 7.45 -5.15
N GLY A 233 6.70 6.49 -4.33
CA GLY A 233 7.12 6.71 -2.95
C GLY A 233 6.13 6.36 -1.84
N THR A 234 6.28 5.21 -1.20
CA THR A 234 5.49 4.80 -0.03
C THR A 234 5.83 5.68 1.19
N LEU A 235 4.92 6.53 1.70
CA LEU A 235 5.21 7.23 2.97
C LEU A 235 5.40 6.24 4.09
N ALA A 236 6.64 6.16 4.58
CA ALA A 236 7.08 5.56 5.84
C ALA A 236 6.31 4.27 6.25
N GLY A 237 5.93 3.45 5.27
CA GLY A 237 5.12 2.24 5.40
C GLY A 237 3.80 2.35 6.19
N PHE A 238 3.10 3.48 6.17
CA PHE A 238 1.65 3.53 6.49
C PHE A 238 0.78 3.84 5.27
N GLU A 239 1.39 4.20 4.14
CA GLU A 239 0.71 4.22 2.87
C GLU A 239 0.33 2.81 2.42
N LEU A 240 -0.88 2.68 1.88
CA LEU A 240 -1.35 1.45 1.28
C LEU A 240 -0.64 1.22 -0.06
N SER A 241 0.48 0.50 -0.03
CA SER A 241 1.37 0.39 -1.18
C SER A 241 0.82 -0.49 -2.29
N SER A 242 -0.09 -1.41 -1.95
CA SER A 242 -0.57 -2.46 -2.86
C SER A 242 -1.98 -2.22 -3.40
N HIS A 243 -2.76 -1.29 -2.83
CA HIS A 243 -4.09 -0.97 -3.36
C HIS A 243 -4.32 0.53 -3.52
N ARG A 244 -5.04 0.87 -4.59
CA ARG A 244 -5.45 2.22 -4.95
C ARG A 244 -6.95 2.19 -5.20
N TYR A 245 -7.66 3.25 -4.82
CA TYR A 245 -9.12 3.27 -4.92
C TYR A 245 -9.59 4.24 -6.00
N LEU A 246 -10.41 3.74 -6.91
CA LEU A 246 -11.06 4.54 -7.93
C LEU A 246 -12.52 4.72 -7.52
N VAL A 247 -12.87 5.91 -7.05
CA VAL A 247 -14.18 6.18 -6.45
C VAL A 247 -15.10 6.84 -7.47
N LEU A 248 -16.15 6.12 -7.85
CA LEU A 248 -17.20 6.59 -8.75
C LEU A 248 -18.37 7.12 -7.91
N VAL A 249 -18.66 8.41 -8.01
CA VAL A 249 -19.79 9.04 -7.34
C VAL A 249 -20.95 9.15 -8.32
N SER A 250 -22.08 8.52 -8.00
CA SER A 250 -23.26 8.48 -8.87
C SER A 250 -24.52 8.87 -8.11
N GLU A 251 -25.59 9.19 -8.85
CA GLU A 251 -26.88 9.49 -8.23
C GLU A 251 -27.44 8.24 -7.51
N ASP A 252 -27.48 7.11 -8.19
CA ASP A 252 -27.92 5.81 -7.66
C ASP A 252 -26.81 4.77 -7.77
N CYS A 253 -26.93 3.62 -7.11
CA CYS A 253 -25.94 2.56 -7.16
C CYS A 253 -25.72 2.07 -8.59
N LEU A 254 -24.45 1.95 -8.99
CA LEU A 254 -24.10 1.38 -10.29
C LEU A 254 -24.48 -0.12 -10.33
N PRO A 255 -25.23 -0.56 -11.35
CA PRO A 255 -25.72 -1.95 -11.41
C PRO A 255 -24.58 -2.95 -11.67
N VAL A 256 -23.52 -2.50 -12.35
CA VAL A 256 -22.32 -3.28 -12.64
C VAL A 256 -21.12 -2.41 -12.29
N MET A 257 -20.23 -2.93 -11.46
CA MET A 257 -18.99 -2.25 -11.12
C MET A 257 -17.98 -2.42 -12.26
N PRO A 258 -17.40 -1.34 -12.80
CA PRO A 258 -16.32 -1.44 -13.77
C PRO A 258 -15.12 -2.21 -13.21
N VAL A 259 -14.46 -2.96 -14.08
CA VAL A 259 -13.20 -3.64 -13.77
C VAL A 259 -12.07 -2.88 -14.46
N VAL A 260 -10.98 -2.65 -13.72
CA VAL A 260 -9.76 -2.02 -14.25
C VAL A 260 -8.57 -2.98 -14.11
N PRO A 261 -7.54 -2.86 -14.96
CA PRO A 261 -6.36 -3.72 -14.88
C PRO A 261 -5.58 -3.54 -13.57
N SER A 262 -4.93 -4.62 -13.12
CA SER A 262 -3.85 -4.53 -12.12
C SER A 262 -2.52 -4.35 -12.85
N VAL A 263 -1.64 -3.50 -12.32
CA VAL A 263 -0.36 -3.16 -12.96
C VAL A 263 0.76 -3.29 -11.95
N GLN A 264 1.81 -4.05 -12.28
CA GLN A 264 3.03 -4.19 -11.44
C GLN A 264 2.74 -4.63 -9.98
N GLY A 265 1.73 -5.48 -9.77
CA GLY A 265 1.34 -5.93 -8.42
C GLY A 265 0.51 -4.92 -7.62
N LEU A 266 0.14 -3.78 -8.22
CA LEU A 266 -0.81 -2.82 -7.67
C LEU A 266 -2.23 -3.20 -8.07
N ASN A 267 -3.11 -3.28 -7.08
CA ASN A 267 -4.53 -3.53 -7.26
C ASN A 267 -5.30 -2.22 -7.28
N TYR A 268 -6.05 -1.98 -8.36
CA TYR A 268 -6.94 -0.83 -8.46
C TYR A 268 -8.37 -1.29 -8.18
N GLU A 269 -8.95 -0.81 -7.08
CA GLU A 269 -10.27 -1.22 -6.63
C GLU A 269 -11.29 -0.13 -6.92
N VAL A 270 -12.28 -0.44 -7.76
CA VAL A 270 -13.37 0.49 -8.07
C VAL A 270 -14.42 0.42 -6.97
N ARG A 271 -14.80 1.59 -6.44
CA ARG A 271 -15.84 1.75 -5.42
C ARG A 271 -16.89 2.71 -5.93
N ASN A 272 -18.17 2.40 -5.68
CA ASN A 272 -19.27 3.31 -5.99
C ASN A 272 -19.82 3.93 -4.71
N ILE A 273 -19.97 5.25 -4.71
CA ILE A 273 -20.69 6.02 -3.69
C ILE A 273 -21.93 6.62 -4.35
N ALA A 274 -23.10 6.08 -4.01
CA ALA A 274 -24.38 6.59 -4.48
C ALA A 274 -24.89 7.69 -3.54
N VAL A 275 -25.16 8.88 -4.07
CA VAL A 275 -25.59 10.05 -3.27
C VAL A 275 -27.09 10.07 -2.96
N ALA A 276 -27.89 9.37 -3.77
CA ALA A 276 -29.33 9.21 -3.60
C ALA A 276 -29.76 7.76 -3.95
N PRO A 277 -29.23 6.76 -3.23
CA PRO A 277 -29.46 5.36 -3.58
C PRO A 277 -30.93 4.98 -3.49
N SER A 278 -31.41 4.28 -4.51
CA SER A 278 -32.71 3.62 -4.52
C SER A 278 -32.76 2.51 -3.46
N SER A 279 -33.98 2.09 -3.11
CA SER A 279 -34.15 0.98 -2.18
C SER A 279 -33.54 -0.32 -2.74
N PRO A 280 -33.09 -1.25 -1.86
CA PRO A 280 -32.51 -2.52 -2.29
C PRO A 280 -33.39 -3.33 -3.26
N SER A 281 -34.72 -3.23 -3.12
CA SER A 281 -35.67 -3.91 -3.99
C SER A 281 -35.71 -3.36 -5.41
N VAL A 282 -35.46 -2.06 -5.59
CA VAL A 282 -35.32 -1.42 -6.91
C VAL A 282 -33.98 -1.80 -7.55
N LEU A 283 -32.90 -1.76 -6.77
CA LEU A 283 -31.56 -2.13 -7.24
C LEU A 283 -31.48 -3.59 -7.72
N ALA A 284 -32.08 -4.52 -6.97
CA ALA A 284 -32.10 -5.94 -7.35
C ALA A 284 -32.75 -6.16 -8.73
N ARG A 285 -33.80 -5.39 -9.06
CA ARG A 285 -34.44 -5.44 -10.39
C ARG A 285 -33.55 -4.86 -11.50
N ALA A 286 -32.82 -3.79 -11.21
CA ALA A 286 -31.92 -3.16 -12.17
C ALA A 286 -30.76 -4.07 -12.57
N VAL A 287 -30.16 -4.81 -11.62
CA VAL A 287 -29.05 -5.74 -11.88
C VAL A 287 -29.48 -6.89 -12.80
N VAL A 288 -30.65 -7.49 -12.56
CA VAL A 288 -31.19 -8.57 -13.41
C VAL A 288 -31.36 -8.11 -14.86
N ASN A 289 -31.77 -6.86 -15.07
CA ASN A 289 -31.98 -6.30 -16.41
C ASN A 289 -30.67 -5.85 -17.09
N ALA A 290 -29.59 -5.66 -16.33
CA ALA A 290 -28.31 -5.17 -16.83
C ALA A 290 -27.31 -6.28 -17.20
N GLN A 291 -27.59 -7.55 -16.88
CA GLN A 291 -26.76 -8.65 -17.34
C GLN A 291 -26.97 -8.89 -18.85
N PRO A 292 -25.89 -8.94 -19.66
CA PRO A 292 -26.01 -9.31 -21.05
C PRO A 292 -26.56 -10.73 -21.17
N LYS A 293 -27.55 -10.93 -22.05
CA LYS A 293 -28.06 -12.26 -22.43
C LYS A 293 -26.99 -13.06 -23.16
#